data_AF-A0A2W4HX30-F1
#
_entry.id   AF-A0A2W4HX30-F1
#
_cell.length_a   1.000
_cell.length_b   1.000
_cell.length_c   1.000
_cell.angle_alpha   90.00
_cell.angle_beta   90.00
_cell.angle_gamma   90.00
#
_symmetry.space_group_name_H-M   'P 1'
#
loop_
_entity.id
_entity.type
_entity.pdbx_description
1 polymer ?
#
loop_
_entity_poly.entity_id
_entity_poly.type
_entity_poly.pdbx_seq_one_letter_code
_entity_poly.pdbx_strand_id
1 'polypeptide(L)'
;MTIISPTDPRITAKPVYADEEINNPTFELARFDDTVFSSDAASELLVISTYSDVEEKGWVSRWDTKLGGLIAKSFRDEKFASNLGDHLLVDATEAVGASAKKYILVVGLGSISAQKGSISCGLYKFALETAEKLQAERLLLPFFPDRSKLSLIAVNGSIAVLRCRVGESMLRGKIKSLKTIKLLVSGQASNAALRGLSSRTEAFCVPCPEPSIVKDEVTSE
;
A
#
# COMPACT_ATOMS: atom_id res chain seq x y z
N MET A 1 -7.98 12.95 27.62
CA MET A 1 -6.98 13.42 26.64
C MET A 1 -5.74 12.57 26.83
N THR A 2 -5.66 11.43 26.15
CA THR A 2 -4.61 10.43 26.39
C THR A 2 -3.35 10.85 25.64
N ILE A 3 -2.29 11.16 26.38
CA ILE A 3 -0.98 11.48 25.84
C ILE A 3 -0.36 10.16 25.35
N ILE A 4 -0.30 9.99 24.03
CA ILE A 4 0.34 8.83 23.39
C ILE A 4 1.86 9.05 23.47
N SER A 5 2.56 8.15 24.18
CA SER A 5 4.02 8.18 24.31
C SER A 5 4.68 7.92 22.95
N PRO A 6 5.71 8.71 22.55
CA PRO A 6 6.37 8.61 21.24
C PRO A 6 7.32 7.40 21.09
N THR A 7 7.35 6.50 22.07
CA THR A 7 8.26 5.35 22.14
C THR A 7 7.62 4.00 21.87
N ASP A 8 6.31 3.91 21.69
CA ASP A 8 5.67 2.68 21.22
C ASP A 8 5.52 2.72 19.68
N PRO A 9 6.26 1.89 18.93
CA PRO A 9 6.16 1.86 17.48
C PRO A 9 4.83 1.26 16.99
N ARG A 10 3.96 0.73 17.86
CA ARG A 10 2.68 0.12 17.45
C ARG A 10 1.51 1.02 17.80
N ILE A 11 1.33 2.09 17.04
CA ILE A 11 0.05 2.82 17.08
C ILE A 11 -0.95 2.01 16.25
N THR A 12 -1.85 1.32 16.96
CA THR A 12 -2.93 0.53 16.36
C THR A 12 -4.16 1.41 16.15
N ALA A 13 -4.55 1.65 14.90
CA ALA A 13 -5.83 2.30 14.58
C ALA A 13 -6.82 1.27 14.00
N LYS A 14 -8.12 1.42 14.34
CA LYS A 14 -9.20 0.61 13.77
C LYS A 14 -9.75 1.24 12.47
N PRO A 15 -10.29 0.42 11.54
CA PRO A 15 -11.07 0.89 10.41
C PRO A 15 -12.27 1.76 10.81
N VAL A 16 -12.78 2.54 9.86
CA VAL A 16 -13.85 3.55 10.03
C VAL A 16 -15.19 2.95 10.46
N TYR A 17 -15.41 1.69 10.10
CA TYR A 17 -16.64 0.94 10.35
C TYR A 17 -16.36 -0.34 11.13
N ALA A 18 -15.35 -0.29 12.01
CA ALA A 18 -14.97 -1.45 12.81
C ALA A 18 -16.11 -1.81 13.78
N ASP A 19 -16.83 -2.88 13.47
CA ASP A 19 -17.74 -3.54 14.41
C ASP A 19 -16.90 -4.41 15.37
N GLU A 20 -17.26 -4.49 16.64
CA GLU A 20 -16.45 -5.21 17.64
C GLU A 20 -16.44 -6.73 17.41
N GLU A 21 -17.44 -7.24 16.68
CA GLU A 21 -17.59 -8.67 16.37
C GLU A 21 -16.86 -9.11 15.09
N ILE A 22 -16.34 -8.17 14.28
CA ILE A 22 -15.64 -8.47 13.03
C ILE A 22 -14.13 -8.41 13.27
N ASN A 23 -13.39 -9.44 12.85
CA ASN A 23 -11.92 -9.43 12.85
C ASN A 23 -11.40 -8.31 11.93
N ASN A 24 -11.24 -7.12 12.49
CA ASN A 24 -10.83 -5.94 11.76
C ASN A 24 -9.30 -5.91 11.58
N PRO A 25 -8.77 -5.66 10.38
CA PRO A 25 -7.34 -5.46 10.21
C PRO A 25 -6.89 -4.26 11.04
N THR A 26 -5.77 -4.42 11.74
CA THR A 26 -5.13 -3.35 12.49
C THR A 26 -4.28 -2.49 11.55
N PHE A 27 -4.36 -1.16 11.72
CA PHE A 27 -3.39 -0.28 11.08
C PHE A 27 -2.18 -0.13 12.00
N GLU A 28 -0.98 -0.38 11.47
CA GLU A 28 0.27 -0.22 12.19
C GLU A 28 1.13 0.82 11.48
N LEU A 29 1.69 1.75 12.25
CA LEU A 29 2.69 2.67 11.73
C LEU A 29 4.08 2.05 11.92
N ALA A 30 4.86 1.93 10.86
CA ALA A 30 6.23 1.48 10.97
C ALA A 30 7.18 2.47 10.29
N ARG A 31 8.39 2.58 10.83
CA ARG A 31 9.42 3.35 10.15
C ARG A 31 9.77 2.66 8.85
N PHE A 32 10.01 3.47 7.84
CA PHE A 32 10.74 3.04 6.67
C PHE A 32 12.15 2.66 7.13
N ASP A 33 12.37 1.37 7.26
CA ASP A 33 13.68 0.80 7.56
C ASP A 33 14.15 -0.08 6.42
N ASP A 34 15.29 -0.70 6.69
CA ASP A 34 16.04 -1.48 5.74
C ASP A 34 15.46 -2.88 5.49
N THR A 35 14.42 -3.27 6.23
CA THR A 35 13.75 -4.56 6.21
C THR A 35 12.33 -4.40 5.66
N VAL A 36 12.17 -4.82 4.41
CA VAL A 36 10.91 -4.65 3.67
C VAL A 36 9.82 -5.57 4.20
N PHE A 37 10.17 -6.83 4.40
CA PHE A 37 9.31 -7.89 4.88
C PHE A 37 9.71 -8.29 6.30
N SER A 38 8.73 -8.78 7.06
CA SER A 38 9.02 -9.40 8.35
C SER A 38 9.57 -10.81 8.15
N SER A 39 10.40 -11.25 9.08
CA SER A 39 10.94 -12.62 9.12
C SER A 39 9.96 -13.65 9.68
N ASP A 40 8.76 -13.23 10.08
CA ASP A 40 7.76 -14.15 10.62
C ASP A 40 6.98 -14.90 9.54
N ALA A 41 6.19 -15.87 9.98
CA ALA A 41 5.44 -16.78 9.14
C ALA A 41 4.17 -16.16 8.51
N ALA A 42 3.96 -14.84 8.59
CA ALA A 42 2.82 -14.21 7.93
C ALA A 42 3.06 -14.06 6.42
N SER A 43 2.03 -14.29 5.61
CA SER A 43 2.05 -13.91 4.19
C SER A 43 1.93 -12.39 4.06
N GLU A 44 2.72 -11.80 3.18
CA GLU A 44 2.84 -10.34 3.07
C GLU A 44 2.79 -9.86 1.62
N LEU A 45 2.06 -8.77 1.40
CA LEU A 45 2.03 -8.04 0.13
C LEU A 45 2.56 -6.62 0.35
N LEU A 46 3.69 -6.29 -0.29
CA LEU A 46 4.18 -4.92 -0.40
C LEU A 46 3.62 -4.28 -1.66
N VAL A 47 3.04 -3.08 -1.54
CA VAL A 47 2.56 -2.33 -2.70
C VAL A 47 3.48 -1.14 -2.97
N ILE A 48 4.04 -1.10 -4.17
CA ILE A 48 4.88 -0.02 -4.68
C ILE A 48 4.08 0.69 -5.76
N SER A 49 4.01 2.02 -5.68
CA SER A 49 3.38 2.83 -6.72
C SER A 49 4.39 3.73 -7.38
N THR A 50 4.32 3.85 -8.71
CA THR A 50 5.32 4.52 -9.54
C THR A 50 4.66 5.36 -10.62
N TYR A 51 5.38 6.36 -11.12
CA TYR A 51 4.91 7.29 -12.16
C TYR A 51 5.82 7.20 -13.38
N SER A 52 5.24 7.30 -14.57
CA SER A 52 5.97 7.16 -15.85
C SER A 52 6.98 8.27 -16.12
N ASP A 53 6.80 9.44 -15.50
CA ASP A 53 7.63 10.63 -15.67
C ASP A 53 8.53 10.93 -14.46
N VAL A 54 8.54 10.04 -13.46
CA VAL A 54 9.39 10.16 -12.29
C VAL A 54 10.39 9.01 -12.30
N GLU A 55 11.66 9.35 -12.48
CA GLU A 55 12.73 8.38 -12.30
C GLU A 55 12.70 7.86 -10.85
N GLU A 56 12.62 6.54 -10.67
CA GLU A 56 12.55 5.90 -9.35
C GLU A 56 13.86 6.02 -8.57
N LYS A 57 14.19 7.24 -8.16
CA LYS A 57 15.41 7.54 -7.42
C LYS A 57 15.15 7.40 -5.92
N GLY A 58 15.86 6.44 -5.31
CA GLY A 58 16.07 6.40 -3.87
C GLY A 58 15.55 5.15 -3.20
N TRP A 59 14.23 5.03 -2.99
CA TRP A 59 13.69 4.02 -2.08
C TRP A 59 13.39 2.68 -2.77
N VAL A 60 12.78 2.67 -3.97
CA VAL A 60 12.59 1.42 -4.74
C VAL A 60 13.95 0.81 -5.04
N SER A 61 14.91 1.61 -5.51
CA SER A 61 16.29 1.17 -5.75
C SER A 61 16.98 0.57 -4.52
N ARG A 62 16.75 1.10 -3.31
CA ARG A 62 17.30 0.53 -2.06
C ARG A 62 16.71 -0.84 -1.73
N TRP A 63 15.40 -1.00 -1.89
CA TRP A 63 14.74 -2.28 -1.70
C TRP A 63 15.12 -3.28 -2.78
N ASP A 64 15.16 -2.85 -4.04
CA ASP A 64 15.56 -3.66 -5.17
C ASP A 64 17.00 -4.17 -5.01
N THR A 65 17.93 -3.33 -4.54
CA THR A 65 19.32 -3.74 -4.23
C THR A 65 19.35 -4.91 -3.24
N LYS A 66 18.49 -4.88 -2.22
CA LYS A 66 18.43 -5.95 -1.19
C LYS A 66 17.76 -7.21 -1.69
N LEU A 67 16.86 -7.06 -2.65
CA LEU A 67 16.21 -8.15 -3.35
C LEU A 67 17.06 -8.67 -4.52
N GLY A 68 18.33 -8.27 -4.62
CA GLY A 68 19.24 -8.73 -5.68
C GLY A 68 18.88 -8.23 -7.07
N GLY A 69 18.20 -7.08 -7.18
CA GLY A 69 17.77 -6.50 -8.45
C GLY A 69 16.50 -7.13 -9.03
N LEU A 70 15.73 -7.83 -8.21
CA LEU A 70 14.54 -8.59 -8.63
C LEU A 70 13.44 -7.71 -9.26
N ILE A 71 13.19 -6.52 -8.71
CA ILE A 71 12.21 -5.58 -9.23
C ILE A 71 12.70 -5.03 -10.57
N ALA A 72 13.95 -4.55 -10.63
CA ALA A 72 14.51 -4.02 -11.86
C ALA A 72 14.61 -5.07 -12.97
N LYS A 73 14.88 -6.34 -12.61
CA LYS A 73 14.83 -7.46 -13.56
C LYS A 73 13.42 -7.62 -14.11
N SER A 74 12.42 -7.69 -13.24
CA SER A 74 11.02 -7.86 -13.64
C SER A 74 10.51 -6.69 -14.49
N PHE A 75 10.95 -5.45 -14.21
CA PHE A 75 10.64 -4.29 -15.07
C PHE A 75 11.14 -4.46 -16.50
N ARG A 76 12.36 -4.98 -16.67
CA ARG A 76 12.95 -5.22 -17.99
C ARG A 76 12.28 -6.39 -18.70
N ASP A 77 12.08 -7.48 -17.99
CA ASP A 77 11.53 -8.73 -18.54
C ASP A 77 10.09 -8.51 -19.03
N GLU A 78 9.29 -7.76 -18.27
CA GLU A 78 7.88 -7.47 -18.61
C GLU A 78 7.67 -6.12 -19.33
N LYS A 79 8.75 -5.41 -19.67
CA LYS A 79 8.70 -4.09 -20.33
C LYS A 79 7.79 -3.09 -19.61
N PHE A 80 7.79 -3.14 -18.28
CA PHE A 80 6.97 -2.30 -17.43
C PHE A 80 7.35 -0.82 -17.60
N ALA A 81 6.37 0.03 -17.92
CA ALA A 81 6.60 1.44 -18.26
C ALA A 81 5.92 2.43 -17.29
N SER A 82 5.33 1.92 -16.21
CA SER A 82 4.62 2.72 -15.20
C SER A 82 3.45 3.54 -15.77
N ASN A 83 2.86 3.12 -16.90
CA ASN A 83 1.65 3.75 -17.41
C ASN A 83 0.48 3.55 -16.44
N LEU A 84 -0.54 4.38 -16.56
CA LEU A 84 -1.75 4.19 -15.76
C LEU A 84 -2.39 2.84 -16.10
N GLY A 85 -2.46 1.93 -15.12
CA GLY A 85 -3.03 0.59 -15.30
C GLY A 85 -1.99 -0.51 -15.38
N ASP A 86 -0.72 -0.18 -15.69
CA ASP A 86 0.37 -1.15 -15.65
C ASP A 86 0.51 -1.69 -14.23
N HIS A 87 0.66 -2.99 -14.09
CA HIS A 87 0.99 -3.61 -12.82
C HIS A 87 1.91 -4.81 -13.01
N LEU A 88 2.68 -5.10 -11.97
CA LEU A 88 3.63 -6.20 -11.95
C LEU A 88 3.55 -6.87 -10.58
N LEU A 89 3.39 -8.18 -10.55
CA LEU A 89 3.41 -8.96 -9.31
C LEU A 89 4.68 -9.82 -9.27
N VAL A 90 5.51 -9.59 -8.26
CA VAL A 90 6.80 -10.26 -8.08
C VAL A 90 6.76 -11.14 -6.84
N ASP A 91 7.07 -12.43 -6.99
CA ASP A 91 7.32 -13.31 -5.83
C ASP A 91 8.74 -13.06 -5.29
N ALA A 92 8.82 -12.51 -4.08
CA ALA A 92 10.07 -12.18 -3.39
C ALA A 92 10.42 -13.22 -2.32
N THR A 93 9.65 -14.31 -2.18
CA THR A 93 9.75 -15.27 -1.08
C THR A 93 11.16 -15.86 -0.95
N GLU A 94 11.71 -16.35 -2.05
CA GLU A 94 13.06 -16.93 -2.08
C GLU A 94 14.14 -15.86 -1.87
N ALA A 95 13.97 -14.68 -2.48
CA ALA A 95 14.93 -13.59 -2.40
C ALA A 95 15.13 -13.08 -0.96
N VAL A 96 14.12 -13.22 -0.09
CA VAL A 96 14.21 -12.86 1.33
C VAL A 96 14.35 -14.06 2.26
N GLY A 97 14.47 -15.28 1.73
CA GLY A 97 14.61 -16.51 2.51
C GLY A 97 13.43 -16.78 3.44
N ALA A 98 12.23 -16.35 3.07
CA ALA A 98 11.03 -16.51 3.91
C ALA A 98 10.38 -17.87 3.73
N SER A 99 9.85 -18.43 4.82
CA SER A 99 9.02 -19.64 4.79
C SER A 99 7.59 -19.37 4.33
N ALA A 100 7.09 -18.15 4.56
CA ALA A 100 5.78 -17.70 4.13
C ALA A 100 5.88 -16.81 2.88
N LYS A 101 4.81 -16.78 2.09
CA LYS A 101 4.76 -16.05 0.82
C LYS A 101 4.95 -14.55 1.00
N LYS A 102 5.90 -13.97 0.24
CA LYS A 102 6.19 -12.54 0.21
C LYS A 102 6.07 -12.04 -1.23
N TYR A 103 5.15 -11.12 -1.46
CA TYR A 103 4.88 -10.57 -2.79
C TYR A 103 5.12 -9.07 -2.82
N ILE A 104 5.55 -8.58 -3.98
CA ILE A 104 5.65 -7.16 -4.29
C ILE A 104 4.73 -6.88 -5.47
N LEU A 105 3.71 -6.06 -5.24
CA LEU A 105 2.86 -5.51 -6.30
C LEU A 105 3.35 -4.11 -6.65
N VAL A 106 3.84 -3.94 -7.86
CA VAL A 106 4.18 -2.64 -8.42
C VAL A 106 3.03 -2.15 -9.29
N VAL A 107 2.60 -0.90 -9.12
CA VAL A 107 1.46 -0.30 -9.82
C VAL A 107 1.87 1.02 -10.47
N GLY A 108 1.70 1.10 -11.78
CA GLY A 108 1.88 2.30 -12.58
C GLY A 108 0.70 3.25 -12.42
N LEU A 109 1.00 4.50 -12.07
CA LEU A 109 0.03 5.57 -11.87
C LEU A 109 -0.03 6.55 -13.05
N GLY A 110 0.74 6.30 -14.12
CA GLY A 110 0.88 7.20 -15.25
C GLY A 110 1.73 8.43 -14.91
N SER A 111 1.47 9.56 -15.57
CA SER A 111 2.19 10.81 -15.30
C SER A 111 1.74 11.45 -13.98
N ILE A 112 2.70 11.94 -13.20
CA ILE A 112 2.44 12.67 -11.95
C ILE A 112 1.56 13.91 -12.19
N SER A 113 1.72 14.56 -13.34
CA SER A 113 0.94 15.75 -13.71
C SER A 113 -0.55 15.46 -13.94
N ALA A 114 -0.89 14.20 -14.22
CA ALA A 114 -2.26 13.74 -14.44
C ALA A 114 -2.91 13.17 -13.16
N GLN A 115 -2.24 13.26 -12.01
CA GLN A 115 -2.71 12.67 -10.76
C GLN A 115 -4.05 13.26 -10.30
N LYS A 116 -5.01 12.39 -10.03
CA LYS A 116 -6.32 12.72 -9.46
C LYS A 116 -6.58 11.81 -8.26
N GLY A 117 -7.41 12.26 -7.31
CA GLY A 117 -7.76 11.44 -6.13
C GLY A 117 -8.43 10.10 -6.46
N SER A 118 -9.10 9.99 -7.61
CA SER A 118 -9.63 8.72 -8.11
C SER A 118 -8.54 7.66 -8.32
N ILE A 119 -7.34 8.06 -8.73
CA ILE A 119 -6.21 7.14 -8.98
C ILE A 119 -5.74 6.52 -7.67
N SER A 120 -5.53 7.33 -6.62
CA SER A 120 -5.16 6.82 -5.29
C SER A 120 -6.23 5.86 -4.74
N CYS A 121 -7.50 6.14 -5.01
CA CYS A 121 -8.56 5.27 -4.57
C CYS A 121 -8.57 3.91 -5.29
N GLY A 122 -8.31 3.92 -6.61
CA GLY A 122 -8.08 2.72 -7.39
C GLY A 122 -6.94 1.86 -6.89
N LEU A 123 -5.81 2.50 -6.64
CA LEU A 123 -4.61 1.86 -6.11
C LEU A 123 -4.96 1.07 -4.84
N TYR A 124 -5.65 1.70 -3.88
CA TYR A 124 -6.02 1.01 -2.64
C TYR A 124 -7.03 -0.10 -2.85
N LYS A 125 -8.04 0.09 -3.71
CA LYS A 125 -8.98 -0.98 -4.05
C LYS A 125 -8.24 -2.18 -4.65
N PHE A 126 -7.38 -1.93 -5.64
CA PHE A 126 -6.61 -2.98 -6.33
C PHE A 126 -5.62 -3.68 -5.38
N ALA A 127 -4.95 -2.94 -4.51
CA ALA A 127 -4.08 -3.49 -3.48
C ALA A 127 -4.84 -4.42 -2.51
N LEU A 128 -6.02 -4.02 -2.05
CA LEU A 128 -6.83 -4.83 -1.14
C LEU A 128 -7.39 -6.09 -1.82
N GLU A 129 -7.88 -5.96 -3.06
CA GLU A 129 -8.35 -7.11 -3.84
C GLU A 129 -7.21 -8.09 -4.16
N THR A 130 -6.01 -7.58 -4.46
CA THR A 130 -4.83 -8.42 -4.70
C THR A 130 -4.35 -9.08 -3.41
N ALA A 131 -4.35 -8.37 -2.28
CA ALA A 131 -4.01 -8.95 -0.98
C ALA A 131 -4.93 -10.12 -0.63
N GLU A 132 -6.24 -9.97 -0.82
CA GLU A 132 -7.21 -11.05 -0.57
C GLU A 132 -6.99 -12.23 -1.52
N LYS A 133 -6.79 -11.98 -2.83
CA LYS A 133 -6.51 -13.04 -3.81
C LYS A 133 -5.28 -13.88 -3.45
N LEU A 134 -4.25 -13.22 -2.92
CA LEU A 134 -3.00 -13.87 -2.49
C LEU A 134 -3.09 -14.44 -1.07
N GLN A 135 -4.24 -14.31 -0.40
CA GLN A 135 -4.44 -14.63 1.02
C GLN A 135 -3.35 -14.00 1.90
N ALA A 136 -2.96 -12.75 1.58
CA ALA A 136 -1.99 -12.01 2.36
C ALA A 136 -2.59 -11.68 3.74
N GLU A 137 -1.83 -11.98 4.79
CA GLU A 137 -2.17 -11.62 6.16
C GLU A 137 -1.77 -10.17 6.46
N ARG A 138 -0.75 -9.65 5.76
CA ARG A 138 -0.34 -8.25 5.89
C ARG A 138 -0.20 -7.53 4.56
N LEU A 139 -0.66 -6.28 4.56
CA LEU A 139 -0.50 -5.34 3.46
C LEU A 139 0.45 -4.22 3.89
N LEU A 140 1.54 -4.06 3.17
CA LEU A 140 2.57 -3.07 3.46
C LEU A 140 2.48 -1.96 2.42
N LEU A 141 2.26 -0.73 2.88
CA LEU A 141 2.06 0.44 2.04
C LEU A 141 3.06 1.53 2.42
N PRO A 142 4.00 1.88 1.54
CA PRO A 142 4.91 2.97 1.78
C PRO A 142 4.26 4.33 1.54
N PHE A 143 4.45 5.24 2.50
CA PHE A 143 4.02 6.63 2.45
C PHE A 143 5.23 7.53 2.64
N PHE A 144 5.75 8.05 1.53
CA PHE A 144 6.86 8.99 1.56
C PHE A 144 6.34 10.42 1.59
N PRO A 145 7.00 11.32 2.33
CA PRO A 145 6.82 12.74 2.12
C PRO A 145 7.44 13.05 0.77
N ASP A 146 6.60 13.28 -0.23
CA ASP A 146 7.08 13.75 -1.51
C ASP A 146 7.75 15.11 -1.30
N ARG A 147 9.03 15.20 -1.67
CA ARG A 147 9.79 16.47 -1.61
C ARG A 147 9.41 17.39 -2.76
N SER A 148 8.72 16.88 -3.77
CA SER A 148 8.17 17.70 -4.84
C SER A 148 6.86 18.31 -4.37
N LYS A 149 6.71 19.62 -4.56
CA LYS A 149 5.47 20.37 -4.25
C LYS A 149 4.30 20.00 -5.18
N LEU A 150 4.34 18.82 -5.81
CA LEU A 150 3.52 18.46 -6.97
C LEU A 150 2.54 17.31 -6.71
N SER A 151 2.58 16.60 -5.57
CA SER A 151 1.50 15.67 -5.21
C SER A 151 0.43 16.34 -4.34
N LEU A 152 -0.76 16.52 -4.94
CA LEU A 152 -1.92 17.22 -4.39
C LEU A 152 -2.64 16.48 -3.25
N ILE A 153 -2.21 15.26 -2.90
CA ILE A 153 -2.78 14.51 -1.77
C ILE A 153 -1.70 14.29 -0.73
N ALA A 154 -1.78 15.10 0.31
CA ALA A 154 -0.94 14.95 1.48
C ALA A 154 -1.13 13.57 2.13
N VAL A 155 -0.06 13.03 2.72
CA VAL A 155 0.00 11.69 3.37
C VAL A 155 -1.23 11.39 4.24
N ASN A 156 -1.75 12.39 4.96
CA ASN A 156 -2.96 12.26 5.78
C ASN A 156 -4.23 11.96 4.96
N GLY A 157 -4.40 12.62 3.81
CA GLY A 157 -5.54 12.38 2.91
C GLY A 157 -5.50 10.98 2.31
N SER A 158 -4.33 10.55 1.83
CA SER A 158 -4.13 9.21 1.27
C SER A 158 -4.44 8.11 2.28
N ILE A 159 -3.99 8.26 3.53
CA ILE A 159 -4.29 7.30 4.61
C ILE A 159 -5.78 7.33 4.99
N ALA A 160 -6.43 8.49 4.98
CA ALA A 160 -7.87 8.57 5.23
C ALA A 160 -8.68 7.83 4.15
N VAL A 161 -8.31 7.99 2.87
CA VAL A 161 -8.93 7.25 1.75
C VAL A 161 -8.71 5.75 1.91
N LEU A 162 -7.49 5.30 2.25
CA LEU A 162 -7.18 3.90 2.51
C LEU A 162 -8.07 3.33 3.63
N ARG A 163 -8.15 4.01 4.78
CA ARG A 163 -9.01 3.59 5.90
C ARG A 163 -10.45 3.42 5.48
N CYS A 164 -10.95 4.33 4.65
CA CYS A 164 -12.29 4.21 4.11
C CYS A 164 -12.46 2.97 3.23
N ARG A 165 -11.56 2.74 2.26
CA ARG A 165 -11.66 1.59 1.35
C ARG A 165 -11.57 0.26 2.09
N VAL A 166 -10.76 0.18 3.13
CA VAL A 166 -10.70 -0.97 4.02
C VAL A 166 -12.05 -1.18 4.70
N GLY A 167 -12.62 -0.14 5.31
CA GLY A 167 -13.93 -0.21 5.95
C GLY A 167 -15.05 -0.65 4.99
N GLU A 168 -15.14 -0.06 3.80
CA GLU A 168 -16.13 -0.47 2.78
C GLU A 168 -15.95 -1.92 2.32
N SER A 169 -14.70 -2.34 2.12
CA SER A 169 -14.39 -3.70 1.67
C SER A 169 -14.76 -4.73 2.73
N MET A 170 -14.61 -4.39 4.01
CA MET A 170 -15.02 -5.23 5.13
C MET A 170 -16.53 -5.31 5.27
N LEU A 171 -17.24 -4.18 5.17
CA LEU A 171 -18.71 -4.17 5.18
C LEU A 171 -19.31 -5.05 4.07
N ARG A 172 -18.60 -5.16 2.94
CA ARG A 172 -18.98 -6.01 1.80
C ARG A 172 -18.43 -7.45 1.89
N GLY A 173 -17.72 -7.80 2.96
CA GLY A 173 -17.12 -9.12 3.16
C GLY A 173 -16.03 -9.49 2.13
N LYS A 174 -15.37 -8.49 1.52
CA LYS A 174 -14.36 -8.66 0.47
C LYS A 174 -12.93 -8.85 0.99
N ILE A 175 -12.70 -8.62 2.28
CA ILE A 175 -11.39 -8.80 2.92
C ILE A 175 -11.61 -9.68 4.14
N LYS A 176 -10.92 -10.83 4.17
CA LYS A 176 -11.01 -11.82 5.23
C LYS A 176 -9.64 -12.30 5.69
N SER A 177 -8.65 -12.38 4.79
CA SER A 177 -7.31 -12.87 5.13
C SER A 177 -6.47 -11.80 5.84
N LEU A 178 -6.73 -10.54 5.54
CA LEU A 178 -5.90 -9.42 5.97
C LEU A 178 -6.09 -9.13 7.47
N LYS A 179 -5.03 -9.29 8.25
CA LYS A 179 -4.98 -9.01 9.69
C LYS A 179 -4.32 -7.67 10.00
N THR A 180 -3.40 -7.22 9.16
CA THR A 180 -2.61 -6.01 9.43
C THR A 180 -2.37 -5.20 8.17
N ILE A 181 -2.49 -3.88 8.29
CA ILE A 181 -2.09 -2.90 7.28
C ILE A 181 -0.97 -2.05 7.86
N LYS A 182 0.24 -2.26 7.36
CA LYS A 182 1.45 -1.60 7.84
C LYS A 182 1.78 -0.41 6.95
N LEU A 183 1.72 0.79 7.52
CA LEU A 183 2.06 2.04 6.87
C LEU A 183 3.56 2.32 7.08
N LEU A 184 4.36 2.15 6.03
CA LEU A 184 5.81 2.38 6.08
C LEU A 184 6.08 3.87 5.84
N VAL A 185 6.40 4.61 6.89
CA VAL A 185 6.57 6.07 6.84
C VAL A 185 7.99 6.50 7.16
N SER A 186 8.45 7.56 6.52
CA SER A 186 9.64 8.26 7.02
C SER A 186 9.33 8.96 8.36
N GLY A 187 10.36 9.24 9.15
CA GLY A 187 10.18 10.00 10.41
C GLY A 187 9.52 11.38 10.21
N GLN A 188 9.71 12.00 9.04
CA GLN A 188 9.08 13.28 8.69
C GLN A 188 7.59 13.13 8.37
N ALA A 189 7.17 11.97 7.85
CA ALA A 189 5.77 11.69 7.49
C ALA A 189 4.94 11.12 8.66
N SER A 190 5.57 10.68 9.76
CA SER A 190 4.87 10.03 10.87
C SER A 190 3.73 10.87 11.45
N ASN A 191 3.94 12.17 11.68
CA ASN A 191 2.88 13.04 12.22
C ASN A 191 1.71 13.23 11.23
N ALA A 192 2.00 13.31 9.92
CA ALA A 192 0.95 13.38 8.91
C ALA A 192 0.17 12.07 8.83
N ALA A 193 0.86 10.93 8.94
CA ALA A 193 0.25 9.62 8.96
C ALA A 193 -0.67 9.43 10.16
N LEU A 194 -0.23 9.83 11.35
CA LEU A 194 -1.06 9.81 12.56
C LEU A 194 -2.32 10.67 12.41
N ARG A 195 -2.20 11.86 11.81
CA ARG A 195 -3.38 12.69 11.51
C ARG A 195 -4.34 12.01 10.54
N GLY A 196 -3.83 11.28 9.53
CA GLY A 196 -4.66 10.48 8.62
C GLY A 196 -5.34 9.30 9.32
N LEU A 197 -4.64 8.64 10.25
CA LEU A 197 -5.19 7.57 11.07
C LEU A 197 -6.26 8.06 12.06
N SER A 198 -6.14 9.31 12.52
CA SER A 198 -7.08 9.92 13.48
C SER A 198 -8.15 10.78 12.83
N SER A 199 -8.15 10.95 11.51
CA SER A 199 -9.12 11.82 10.83
C SER A 199 -10.53 11.22 10.88
N ARG A 200 -11.53 12.12 10.98
CA ARG A 200 -12.93 11.76 10.74
C ARG A 200 -13.06 11.36 9.28
N THR A 201 -13.35 10.09 9.09
CA THR A 201 -13.06 9.39 7.83
C THR A 201 -14.22 9.43 6.86
N GLU A 202 -15.42 9.73 7.35
CA GLU A 202 -16.65 9.90 6.56
C GLU A 202 -16.50 10.97 5.46
N ALA A 203 -15.78 12.06 5.73
CA ALA A 203 -15.53 13.11 4.73
C ALA A 203 -14.63 12.65 3.56
N PHE A 204 -13.84 11.57 3.77
CA PHE A 204 -12.98 10.96 2.75
C PHE A 204 -13.61 9.69 2.16
N CYS A 205 -14.75 9.25 2.70
CA CYS A 205 -15.60 8.17 2.19
C CYS A 205 -16.58 8.64 1.13
N VAL A 206 -16.09 9.44 0.18
CA VAL A 206 -16.85 9.77 -1.01
C VAL A 206 -16.82 8.60 -2.00
N PRO A 207 -17.84 8.39 -2.84
CA PRO A 207 -17.79 7.40 -3.90
C PRO A 207 -16.54 7.62 -4.74
N CYS A 208 -15.63 6.65 -4.73
CA CYS A 208 -14.52 6.68 -5.64
C CYS A 208 -15.00 6.16 -6.98
N PRO A 209 -14.93 6.95 -8.07
CA PRO A 209 -15.10 6.37 -9.39
C PRO A 209 -14.04 5.28 -9.53
N GLU A 210 -14.46 4.07 -9.89
CA GLU A 210 -13.54 2.98 -10.16
C GLU A 210 -12.58 3.46 -11.25
N PRO A 211 -11.28 3.64 -10.98
CA PRO A 211 -10.39 3.88 -12.08
C PRO A 211 -10.31 2.58 -12.88
N SER A 212 -10.34 2.74 -14.19
CA SER A 212 -9.93 1.73 -15.15
C SER A 212 -8.43 1.46 -14.98
N ILE A 213 -8.05 0.78 -13.91
CA ILE A 213 -6.84 -0.01 -13.85
C ILE A 213 -7.22 -1.25 -14.65
N VAL A 214 -6.75 -1.31 -15.90
CA VAL A 214 -7.23 -2.23 -16.92
C VAL A 214 -7.23 -3.65 -16.36
N LYS A 215 -8.39 -4.30 -16.43
CA LYS A 215 -8.51 -5.75 -16.27
C LYS A 215 -7.92 -6.36 -17.52
N ASP A 216 -6.68 -6.83 -17.45
CA ASP A 216 -6.28 -7.88 -18.38
C ASP A 216 -6.95 -9.17 -17.91
N GLU A 217 -7.79 -9.67 -18.80
CA GLU A 217 -8.46 -10.94 -18.69
C GLU A 217 -7.40 -12.02 -18.41
N VAL A 218 -7.64 -12.79 -17.36
CA VAL A 218 -7.05 -14.12 -17.25
C VAL A 218 -7.60 -14.89 -18.44
N THR A 219 -6.86 -14.91 -19.56
CA THR A 219 -7.05 -15.94 -20.58
C THR A 219 -6.67 -17.25 -19.91
N SER A 220 -7.69 -17.90 -19.38
CA SER A 220 -7.66 -19.33 -19.10
C SER A 220 -7.50 -20.01 -20.46
N GLU A 221 -6.60 -20.98 -20.50
CA GLU A 221 -6.29 -21.87 -21.63
C GLU A 221 -7.51 -22.36 -22.43
#